data_AF-A0A520GKC2-F1
#
_entry.id   AF-A0A520GKC2-F1
#
_cell.length_a   1.000
_cell.length_b   1.000
_cell.length_c   1.000
_cell.angle_alpha   90.00
_cell.angle_beta   90.00
_cell.angle_gamma   90.00
#
_symmetry.space_group_name_H-M   'P 1'
#
loop_
_entity.id
_entity.type
_entity.pdbx_description
1 polymer ?
#
loop_
_entity_poly.entity_id
_entity_poly.type
_entity_poly.pdbx_seq_one_letter_code
_entity_poly.pdbx_strand_id
1 'polypeptide(L)'
;GRYAESDIACRALGPAGQALYEAACLAENAGLRGEHDAARGILRGLLATPALQGARNAGTRQWLLTSIAEVEELAGRPAAAEAAYREALAAERSGYLLLAMSDFMLRQGRPDEVAGLLAREPRSDAVLLRLASARPRPGGTASGPRESPEATELRARFDAAALRPGTTTAHAREEAMFALDVQGDARRALALARANVGLQREPIDLLLFARAAVAARDDAARQEVGALMKAIGLRDARVDAVL
;
A
#
# COMPACT_ATOMS: atom_id res chain seq x y z
N GLY A 1 6.77 11.31 2.22
CA GLY A 1 6.49 12.11 3.44
C GLY A 1 7.04 13.54 3.45
N ARG A 2 6.74 14.36 2.42
CA ARG A 2 6.96 15.82 2.41
C ARG A 2 5.61 16.51 2.18
N TYR A 3 4.74 16.44 3.19
CA TYR A 3 3.31 16.72 3.01
C TYR A 3 3.02 18.22 2.82
N ALA A 4 3.77 19.10 3.49
CA ALA A 4 3.59 20.54 3.32
C ALA A 4 3.95 20.98 1.88
N GLU A 5 5.03 20.46 1.31
CA GLU A 5 5.40 20.72 -0.08
C GLU A 5 4.40 20.08 -1.05
N SER A 6 3.88 18.90 -0.72
CA SER A 6 2.82 18.26 -1.50
C SER A 6 1.54 19.09 -1.53
N ASP A 7 1.12 19.68 -0.41
CA ASP A 7 -0.04 20.58 -0.36
C ASP A 7 0.14 21.81 -1.27
N ILE A 8 1.35 22.37 -1.35
CA ILE A 8 1.67 23.47 -2.27
C ILE A 8 1.50 23.01 -3.71
N ALA A 9 2.01 21.83 -4.05
CA ALA A 9 1.86 21.26 -5.39
C ALA A 9 0.39 20.95 -5.74
N CYS A 10 -0.39 20.41 -4.80
CA CYS A 10 -1.83 20.17 -4.99
C CYS A 10 -2.57 21.49 -5.30
N ARG A 11 -2.29 22.57 -4.55
CA ARG A 11 -2.93 23.89 -4.75
C ARG A 11 -2.60 24.53 -6.10
N ALA A 12 -1.48 24.18 -6.72
CA ALA A 12 -1.14 24.68 -8.04
C ALA A 12 -2.06 24.14 -9.16
N LEU A 13 -2.82 23.06 -8.90
CA LEU A 13 -3.75 22.48 -9.86
C LEU A 13 -5.01 23.33 -10.07
N GLY A 14 -5.45 24.06 -9.05
CA GLY A 14 -6.65 24.92 -9.12
C GLY A 14 -6.58 25.96 -10.24
N PRO A 15 -5.56 26.84 -10.25
CA PRO A 15 -5.36 27.82 -11.32
C PRO A 15 -5.19 27.21 -12.73
N ALA A 16 -4.81 25.94 -12.82
CA ALA A 16 -4.72 25.19 -14.09
C ALA A 16 -6.07 24.58 -14.54
N GLY A 17 -7.18 24.92 -13.87
CA GLY A 17 -8.51 24.40 -14.18
C GLY A 17 -8.77 22.98 -13.68
N GLN A 18 -7.92 22.45 -12.79
CA GLN A 18 -7.96 21.07 -12.29
C GLN A 18 -8.47 21.00 -10.84
N ALA A 19 -9.52 21.75 -10.51
CA ALA A 19 -10.04 21.90 -9.15
C ALA A 19 -10.44 20.57 -8.47
N LEU A 20 -10.92 19.59 -9.24
CA LEU A 20 -11.20 18.24 -8.72
C LEU A 20 -9.93 17.58 -8.19
N TYR A 21 -8.85 17.62 -8.97
CA TYR A 21 -7.58 17.00 -8.61
C TYR A 21 -6.89 17.74 -7.46
N GLU A 22 -7.01 19.08 -7.40
CA GLU A 22 -6.59 19.86 -6.24
C GLU A 22 -7.26 19.36 -4.96
N ALA A 23 -8.59 19.30 -4.96
CA ALA A 23 -9.37 18.92 -3.78
C ALA A 23 -9.09 17.48 -3.33
N ALA A 24 -9.00 16.54 -4.28
CA ALA A 24 -8.69 15.14 -3.99
C ALA A 24 -7.27 14.98 -3.42
N CYS A 25 -6.27 15.61 -4.04
CA CYS A 25 -4.87 15.60 -3.59
C CYS A 25 -4.71 16.15 -2.17
N LEU A 26 -5.37 17.28 -1.87
CA LEU A 26 -5.39 17.85 -0.52
C LEU A 26 -6.10 16.94 0.49
N ALA A 27 -7.20 16.30 0.10
CA ALA A 27 -7.90 15.35 0.95
C ALA A 27 -7.05 14.11 1.27
N GLU A 28 -6.34 13.55 0.28
CA GLU A 28 -5.40 12.44 0.50
C GLU A 28 -4.30 12.84 1.50
N ASN A 29 -3.69 14.01 1.32
CA ASN A 29 -2.68 14.53 2.26
C ASN A 29 -3.21 14.81 3.67
N ALA A 30 -4.46 15.27 3.79
CA ALA A 30 -5.11 15.47 5.08
C ALA A 30 -5.37 14.10 5.75
N GLY A 31 -5.80 13.10 4.98
CA GLY A 31 -5.94 11.72 5.41
C GLY A 31 -4.64 11.16 5.99
N LEU A 32 -3.52 11.33 5.28
CA LEU A 32 -2.19 10.92 5.78
C LEU A 32 -1.81 11.55 7.13
N ARG A 33 -2.37 12.71 7.47
CA ARG A 33 -2.08 13.45 8.71
C ARG A 33 -3.11 13.21 9.82
N GLY A 34 -4.05 12.29 9.61
CA GLY A 34 -5.05 11.92 10.61
C GLY A 34 -6.40 12.62 10.49
N GLU A 35 -6.56 13.52 9.51
CA GLU A 35 -7.86 14.17 9.23
C GLU A 35 -8.77 13.24 8.40
N HIS A 36 -8.86 11.97 8.80
CA HIS A 36 -9.48 10.90 8.00
C HIS A 36 -10.95 11.18 7.65
N ASP A 37 -11.73 11.71 8.60
CA ASP A 37 -13.16 11.99 8.37
C ASP A 37 -13.38 13.15 7.42
N ALA A 38 -12.58 14.21 7.54
CA ALA A 38 -12.63 15.36 6.63
C ALA A 38 -12.20 14.95 5.21
N ALA A 39 -11.09 14.20 5.11
CA ALA A 39 -10.62 13.64 3.85
C ALA A 39 -11.69 12.78 3.15
N ARG A 40 -12.29 11.82 3.87
CA ARG A 40 -13.41 11.01 3.35
C ARG A 40 -14.57 11.90 2.89
N GLY A 41 -14.95 12.90 3.68
CA GLY A 41 -16.05 13.81 3.36
C GLY A 41 -15.82 14.55 2.05
N ILE A 42 -14.62 15.08 1.84
CA ILE A 42 -14.23 15.77 0.59
C ILE A 42 -14.28 14.80 -0.59
N LEU A 43 -13.66 13.63 -0.48
CA LEU A 43 -13.63 12.64 -1.57
C LEU A 43 -15.05 12.15 -1.94
N ARG A 44 -15.91 11.89 -0.95
CA ARG A 44 -17.33 11.55 -1.19
C ARG A 44 -18.11 12.71 -1.81
N GLY A 45 -17.81 13.95 -1.41
CA GLY A 45 -18.38 15.16 -2.03
C GLY A 45 -18.02 15.28 -3.51
N LEU A 46 -16.76 15.03 -3.88
CA LEU A 46 -16.32 14.99 -5.28
C LEU A 46 -17.07 13.91 -6.06
N LEU A 47 -17.16 12.69 -5.50
CA LEU A 47 -17.91 11.58 -6.10
C LEU A 47 -19.40 11.87 -6.30
N ALA A 48 -20.00 12.74 -5.49
CA ALA A 48 -21.41 13.12 -5.61
C ALA A 48 -21.67 14.16 -6.71
N THR A 49 -20.61 14.73 -7.32
CA THR A 49 -20.79 15.73 -8.37
C THR A 49 -21.44 15.12 -9.63
N PRO A 50 -22.43 15.79 -10.27
CA PRO A 50 -23.06 15.29 -11.48
C PRO A 50 -22.08 15.02 -12.62
N ALA A 51 -21.03 15.84 -12.73
CA ALA A 51 -19.99 15.73 -13.75
C ALA A 51 -19.26 14.39 -13.73
N LEU A 52 -19.19 13.72 -12.56
CA LEU A 52 -18.55 12.41 -12.39
C LEU A 52 -19.50 11.23 -12.51
N GLN A 53 -20.80 11.40 -12.78
CA GLN A 53 -21.72 10.25 -12.88
C GLN A 53 -21.67 9.55 -14.26
N GLY A 54 -21.14 10.22 -15.29
CA GLY A 54 -21.04 9.63 -16.63
C GLY A 54 -19.97 8.54 -16.74
N ALA A 55 -20.22 7.54 -17.58
CA ALA A 55 -19.34 6.38 -17.81
C ALA A 55 -17.90 6.76 -18.21
N ARG A 56 -17.72 7.88 -18.93
CA ARG A 56 -16.38 8.39 -19.31
C ARG A 56 -15.49 8.75 -18.12
N ASN A 57 -16.05 8.91 -16.93
CA ASN A 57 -15.31 9.24 -15.71
C ASN A 57 -15.14 8.01 -14.78
N ALA A 58 -15.40 6.79 -15.27
CA ALA A 58 -15.30 5.56 -14.48
C ALA A 58 -13.93 5.45 -13.78
N GLY A 59 -12.82 5.63 -14.50
CA GLY A 59 -11.48 5.66 -13.93
C GLY A 59 -11.27 6.73 -12.85
N THR A 60 -11.82 7.94 -13.01
CA THR A 60 -11.73 8.99 -11.97
C THR A 60 -12.51 8.61 -10.72
N ARG A 61 -13.72 8.05 -10.87
CA ARG A 61 -14.51 7.56 -9.74
C ARG A 61 -13.79 6.41 -9.03
N GLN A 62 -13.25 5.47 -9.81
CA GLN A 62 -12.46 4.35 -9.30
C GLN A 62 -11.31 4.85 -8.44
N TRP A 63 -10.53 5.81 -8.96
CA TRP A 63 -9.42 6.40 -8.22
C TRP A 63 -9.88 7.01 -6.89
N LEU A 64 -10.89 7.90 -6.90
CA LEU A 64 -11.39 8.53 -5.67
C LEU A 64 -11.91 7.50 -4.65
N LEU A 65 -12.56 6.42 -5.12
CA LEU A 65 -13.04 5.33 -4.26
C LEU A 65 -11.89 4.52 -3.68
N THR A 66 -10.81 4.31 -4.43
CA THR A 66 -9.57 3.70 -3.91
C THR A 66 -8.91 4.60 -2.86
N SER A 67 -8.83 5.91 -3.10
CA SER A 67 -8.31 6.86 -2.10
C SER A 67 -9.15 6.84 -0.82
N ILE A 68 -10.48 6.74 -0.92
CA ILE A 68 -11.35 6.55 0.26
C ILE A 68 -10.99 5.25 0.99
N ALA A 69 -10.83 4.14 0.26
CA ALA A 69 -10.48 2.87 0.88
C ALA A 69 -9.17 2.96 1.68
N GLU A 70 -8.15 3.62 1.11
CA GLU A 70 -6.86 3.82 1.77
C GLU A 70 -6.96 4.77 2.98
N VAL A 71 -7.76 5.84 2.91
CA VAL A 71 -8.05 6.71 4.06
C VAL A 71 -8.75 5.93 5.18
N GLU A 72 -9.67 5.04 4.84
CA GLU A 72 -10.35 4.19 5.81
C GLU A 72 -9.41 3.14 6.43
N GLU A 73 -8.43 2.65 5.67
CA GLU A 73 -7.35 1.81 6.19
C GLU A 73 -6.46 2.57 7.20
N LEU A 74 -6.03 3.79 6.86
CA LEU A 74 -5.27 4.66 7.78
C LEU A 74 -6.05 4.94 9.07
N ALA A 75 -7.38 5.04 8.97
CA ALA A 75 -8.29 5.27 10.09
C ALA A 75 -8.61 4.01 10.92
N GLY A 76 -8.13 2.83 10.53
CA GLY A 76 -8.44 1.57 11.22
C GLY A 76 -9.91 1.13 11.06
N ARG A 77 -10.53 1.45 9.92
CA ARG A 77 -11.94 1.13 9.61
C ARG A 77 -12.06 0.10 8.49
N PRO A 78 -11.69 -1.19 8.73
CA PRO A 78 -11.56 -2.18 7.67
C PRO A 78 -12.87 -2.47 6.93
N ALA A 79 -14.02 -2.44 7.60
CA ALA A 79 -15.32 -2.65 6.94
C ALA A 79 -15.64 -1.52 5.94
N ALA A 80 -15.33 -0.27 6.28
CA ALA A 80 -15.52 0.87 5.40
C ALA A 80 -14.51 0.88 4.25
N ALA A 81 -13.25 0.52 4.53
CA ALA A 81 -12.23 0.33 3.51
C ALA A 81 -12.65 -0.72 2.47
N GLU A 82 -13.15 -1.87 2.93
CA GLU A 82 -13.61 -2.93 2.03
C GLU A 82 -14.80 -2.50 1.17
N ALA A 83 -15.78 -1.79 1.75
CA ALA A 83 -16.90 -1.25 1.00
C ALA A 83 -16.41 -0.32 -0.13
N ALA A 84 -15.49 0.59 0.17
CA ALA A 84 -14.92 1.50 -0.81
C ALA A 84 -14.10 0.77 -1.90
N TYR A 85 -13.31 -0.26 -1.54
CA TYR A 85 -12.62 -1.09 -2.53
C TYR A 85 -13.59 -1.82 -3.48
N ARG A 86 -14.70 -2.36 -2.96
CA ARG A 86 -15.74 -2.99 -3.79
C ARG A 86 -16.43 -2.00 -4.71
N GLU A 87 -16.74 -0.81 -4.21
CA GLU A 87 -17.29 0.27 -5.03
C GLU A 87 -16.30 0.68 -6.14
N ALA A 88 -15.01 0.81 -5.81
CA ALA A 88 -13.96 1.14 -6.78
C ALA A 88 -13.88 0.09 -7.88
N LEU A 89 -13.90 -1.20 -7.51
CA LEU A 89 -13.83 -2.33 -8.43
C LEU A 89 -15.05 -2.41 -9.36
N ALA A 90 -16.23 -2.02 -8.86
CA ALA A 90 -17.44 -1.94 -9.65
C ALA A 90 -17.44 -0.73 -10.61
N ALA A 91 -16.74 0.36 -10.26
CA ALA A 91 -16.60 1.53 -11.12
C ALA A 91 -15.66 1.25 -12.30
N GLU A 92 -14.45 0.77 -12.03
CA GLU A 92 -13.49 0.36 -13.05
C GLU A 92 -12.44 -0.58 -12.44
N ARG A 93 -11.86 -1.48 -13.23
CA ARG A 93 -10.72 -2.29 -12.80
C ARG A 93 -9.42 -1.57 -13.16
N SER A 94 -8.49 -1.46 -12.22
CA SER A 94 -7.13 -0.99 -12.48
C SER A 94 -6.11 -1.81 -11.70
N GLY A 95 -4.89 -1.92 -12.24
CA GLY A 95 -3.82 -2.72 -11.60
C GLY A 95 -3.49 -2.22 -10.19
N TYR A 96 -3.44 -0.90 -9.99
CA TYR A 96 -3.20 -0.30 -8.66
C TYR A 96 -4.26 -0.72 -7.64
N LEU A 97 -5.54 -0.56 -7.98
CA LEU A 97 -6.66 -0.98 -7.13
C LEU A 97 -6.55 -2.45 -6.73
N LEU A 98 -6.27 -3.33 -7.69
CA LEU A 98 -6.20 -4.77 -7.43
C LEU A 98 -5.04 -5.13 -6.50
N LEU A 99 -3.91 -4.45 -6.61
CA LEU A 99 -2.77 -4.63 -5.71
C LEU A 99 -3.08 -4.12 -4.30
N ALA A 100 -3.64 -2.91 -4.18
CA ALA A 100 -4.03 -2.32 -2.89
C ALA A 100 -5.08 -3.18 -2.17
N MET A 101 -6.11 -3.62 -2.90
CA MET A 101 -7.15 -4.52 -2.38
C MET A 101 -6.60 -5.91 -2.01
N SER A 102 -5.61 -6.44 -2.76
CA SER A 102 -4.93 -7.69 -2.39
C SER A 102 -4.15 -7.55 -1.08
N ASP A 103 -3.43 -6.44 -0.90
CA ASP A 103 -2.70 -6.16 0.34
C ASP A 103 -3.66 -6.02 1.53
N PHE A 104 -4.82 -5.38 1.32
CA PHE A 104 -5.90 -5.32 2.30
C PHE A 104 -6.41 -6.73 2.66
N MET A 105 -6.75 -7.57 1.68
CA MET A 105 -7.21 -8.95 1.91
C MET A 105 -6.20 -9.78 2.70
N LEU A 106 -4.92 -9.68 2.36
CA LEU A 106 -3.83 -10.38 3.06
C LEU A 106 -3.75 -9.95 4.53
N ARG A 107 -3.86 -8.64 4.82
CA ARG A 107 -3.91 -8.13 6.20
C ARG A 107 -5.14 -8.58 6.97
N GLN A 108 -6.28 -8.70 6.30
CA GLN A 108 -7.52 -9.21 6.90
C GLN A 108 -7.55 -10.74 7.05
N GLY A 109 -6.45 -11.44 6.76
CA GLY A 109 -6.37 -12.90 6.91
C GLY A 109 -7.16 -13.68 5.86
N ARG A 110 -7.34 -13.10 4.66
CA ARG A 110 -8.13 -13.67 3.55
C ARG A 110 -7.26 -13.93 2.31
N PRO A 111 -6.21 -14.77 2.43
CA PRO A 111 -5.30 -15.04 1.31
C PRO A 111 -5.97 -15.77 0.14
N ASP A 112 -7.00 -16.58 0.41
CA ASP A 112 -7.65 -17.42 -0.60
C ASP A 112 -8.35 -16.63 -1.71
N GLU A 113 -8.69 -15.36 -1.46
CA GLU A 113 -9.36 -14.48 -2.43
C GLU A 113 -8.39 -13.82 -3.41
N VAL A 114 -7.10 -13.70 -3.04
CA VAL A 114 -6.09 -12.94 -3.80
C VAL A 114 -5.87 -13.55 -5.19
N ALA A 115 -5.80 -14.88 -5.29
CA ALA A 115 -5.56 -15.56 -6.55
C ALA A 115 -6.70 -15.30 -7.55
N GLY A 116 -7.96 -15.29 -7.08
CA GLY A 116 -9.11 -14.97 -7.91
C GLY A 116 -9.12 -13.51 -8.36
N LEU A 117 -8.76 -12.59 -7.47
CA LEU A 117 -8.73 -11.16 -7.76
C LEU A 117 -7.72 -10.80 -8.86
N LEU A 118 -6.55 -11.46 -8.85
CA LEU A 118 -5.41 -11.20 -9.74
C LEU A 118 -5.33 -12.14 -10.96
N ALA A 119 -6.30 -13.03 -11.15
CA ALA A 119 -6.22 -14.09 -12.17
C ALA A 119 -6.01 -13.60 -13.62
N ARG A 120 -6.40 -12.36 -13.92
CA ARG A 120 -6.29 -11.75 -15.26
C ARG A 120 -5.16 -10.72 -15.37
N GLU A 121 -4.46 -10.45 -14.28
CA GLU A 121 -3.39 -9.45 -14.27
C GLU A 121 -2.11 -10.00 -14.88
N PRO A 122 -1.32 -9.16 -15.57
CA PRO A 122 0.02 -9.54 -16.01
C PRO A 122 0.89 -9.99 -14.83
N ARG A 123 1.77 -10.97 -15.07
CA ARG A 123 2.73 -11.49 -14.07
C ARG A 123 3.89 -10.50 -13.82
N SER A 124 3.55 -9.30 -13.36
CA SER A 124 4.49 -8.32 -12.83
C SER A 124 5.04 -8.77 -11.47
N ASP A 125 6.15 -8.21 -11.02
CA ASP A 125 6.74 -8.55 -9.71
C ASP A 125 5.76 -8.26 -8.57
N ALA A 126 5.02 -7.15 -8.66
CA ALA A 126 3.99 -6.81 -7.70
C ALA A 126 2.88 -7.87 -7.62
N VAL A 127 2.39 -8.37 -8.77
CA VAL A 127 1.36 -9.42 -8.82
C VAL A 127 1.90 -10.74 -8.28
N LEU A 128 3.08 -11.17 -8.75
CA LEU A 128 3.72 -12.40 -8.27
C LEU A 128 3.92 -12.39 -6.76
N LEU A 129 4.25 -11.22 -6.19
CA LEU A 129 4.52 -11.06 -4.77
C LEU A 129 3.26 -11.29 -3.94
N ARG A 130 2.12 -10.72 -4.34
CA ARG A 130 0.84 -10.94 -3.64
C ARG A 130 0.37 -12.38 -3.80
N LEU A 131 0.55 -12.98 -4.98
CA LEU A 131 0.24 -14.40 -5.21
C LEU A 131 1.11 -15.31 -4.32
N ALA A 132 2.41 -15.08 -4.25
CA ALA A 132 3.32 -15.84 -3.39
C ALA A 132 2.99 -15.64 -1.90
N SER A 133 2.67 -14.41 -1.49
CA SER A 133 2.30 -14.08 -0.10
C SER A 133 0.99 -14.73 0.34
N ALA A 134 0.09 -15.02 -0.60
CA ALA A 134 -1.16 -15.73 -0.35
C ALA A 134 -1.01 -17.25 -0.19
N ARG A 135 0.10 -17.86 -0.63
CA ARG A 135 0.27 -19.33 -0.61
C ARG A 135 0.42 -19.89 0.80
N PRO A 136 -0.31 -20.91 1.24
CA PRO A 136 -0.16 -21.44 2.59
C PRO A 136 1.29 -21.88 2.89
N ARG A 137 1.71 -21.75 4.15
CA ARG A 137 3.02 -22.27 4.57
C ARG A 137 2.98 -23.80 4.67
N PRO A 138 4.09 -24.48 4.34
CA PRO A 138 4.20 -25.93 4.56
C PRO A 138 3.86 -26.31 6.00
N GLY A 139 3.06 -27.37 6.16
CA GLY A 139 2.67 -27.89 7.47
C GLY A 139 1.75 -26.99 8.30
N GLY A 140 1.15 -25.93 7.72
CA GLY A 140 0.28 -25.01 8.45
C GLY A 140 1.00 -24.16 9.50
N THR A 141 2.33 -24.07 9.40
CA THR A 141 3.17 -23.37 10.37
C THR A 141 2.98 -21.84 10.28
N ALA A 142 3.10 -21.16 11.42
CA ALA A 142 3.01 -19.70 11.48
C ALA A 142 4.24 -18.99 10.88
N SER A 143 5.37 -19.70 10.75
CA SER A 143 6.66 -19.16 10.32
C SER A 143 7.37 -20.10 9.34
N GLY A 144 8.17 -19.53 8.44
CA GLY A 144 8.94 -20.29 7.45
C GLY A 144 8.63 -19.86 6.02
N PRO A 145 9.40 -20.37 5.04
CA PRO A 145 9.26 -19.98 3.64
C PRO A 145 7.97 -20.53 3.03
N ARG A 146 7.31 -19.70 2.21
CA ARG A 146 6.24 -20.11 1.30
C ARG A 146 6.88 -20.54 -0.01
N GLU A 147 6.82 -21.84 -0.31
CA GLU A 147 7.31 -22.36 -1.58
C GLU A 147 6.20 -22.35 -2.62
N SER A 148 6.46 -21.71 -3.77
CA SER A 148 5.54 -21.69 -4.90
C SER A 148 6.26 -21.36 -6.22
N PRO A 149 5.62 -21.60 -7.37
CA PRO A 149 6.14 -21.15 -8.66
C PRO A 149 6.36 -19.63 -8.69
N GLU A 150 5.44 -18.85 -8.12
CA GLU A 150 5.55 -17.39 -8.06
C GLU A 150 6.73 -16.94 -7.19
N ALA A 151 6.96 -17.61 -6.05
CA ALA A 151 8.11 -17.33 -5.19
C ALA A 151 9.45 -17.64 -5.88
N THR A 152 9.49 -18.75 -6.64
CA THR A 152 10.69 -19.15 -7.40
C THR A 152 10.99 -18.16 -8.52
N GLU A 153 9.96 -17.75 -9.26
CA GLU A 153 10.10 -16.76 -10.33
C GLU A 153 10.57 -15.41 -9.79
N LEU A 154 9.97 -14.92 -8.70
CA LEU A 154 10.39 -13.66 -8.06
C LEU A 154 11.84 -13.68 -7.60
N ARG A 155 12.27 -14.77 -6.95
CA ARG A 155 13.66 -14.92 -6.53
C ARG A 155 14.61 -14.79 -7.72
N ALA A 156 14.33 -15.49 -8.82
CA ALA A 156 15.14 -15.39 -10.03
C ALA A 156 15.16 -13.97 -10.62
N ARG A 157 14.03 -13.24 -10.58
CA ARG A 157 13.96 -11.84 -11.04
C ARG A 157 14.77 -10.89 -10.16
N PHE A 158 14.70 -11.03 -8.84
CA PHE A 158 15.51 -10.25 -7.91
C PHE A 158 17.01 -10.57 -8.03
N ASP A 159 17.37 -11.85 -8.15
CA ASP A 159 18.77 -12.25 -8.37
C ASP A 159 19.32 -11.66 -9.67
N ALA A 160 18.53 -11.68 -10.75
CA ALA A 160 18.90 -11.06 -12.03
C ALA A 160 18.98 -9.52 -11.93
N ALA A 161 18.11 -8.89 -11.14
CA ALA A 161 18.14 -7.45 -10.90
C ALA A 161 19.40 -7.03 -10.12
N ALA A 162 19.82 -7.81 -9.13
CA ALA A 162 20.99 -7.54 -8.30
C ALA A 162 22.33 -7.57 -9.08
N LEU A 163 22.38 -8.25 -10.23
CA LEU A 163 23.54 -8.25 -11.12
C LEU A 163 23.73 -6.92 -11.88
N ARG A 164 22.72 -6.04 -11.88
CA ARG A 164 22.77 -4.75 -12.56
C ARG A 164 23.18 -3.64 -11.57
N PRO A 165 24.22 -2.83 -11.86
CA PRO A 165 24.58 -1.71 -11.01
C PRO A 165 23.42 -0.70 -10.86
N GLY A 166 23.16 -0.24 -9.63
CA GLY A 166 22.20 0.85 -9.35
C GLY A 166 20.72 0.45 -9.24
N THR A 167 20.38 -0.84 -9.32
CA THR A 167 18.99 -1.34 -9.25
C THR A 167 18.57 -1.80 -7.85
N THR A 168 19.52 -2.03 -6.94
CA THR A 168 19.29 -2.65 -5.62
C THR A 168 18.31 -1.89 -4.74
N THR A 169 18.21 -0.56 -4.90
CA THR A 169 17.27 0.27 -4.13
C THR A 169 15.94 0.51 -4.83
N ALA A 170 15.85 0.28 -6.15
CA ALA A 170 14.64 0.56 -6.94
C ALA A 170 13.46 -0.38 -6.62
N HIS A 171 13.75 -1.57 -6.09
CA HIS A 171 12.77 -2.59 -5.71
C HIS A 171 12.83 -2.92 -4.22
N ALA A 172 13.38 -2.02 -3.39
CA ALA A 172 13.60 -2.30 -1.97
C ALA A 172 12.30 -2.62 -1.22
N ARG A 173 11.16 -2.02 -1.61
CA ARG A 173 9.84 -2.36 -1.07
C ARG A 173 9.46 -3.81 -1.40
N GLU A 174 9.45 -4.18 -2.68
CA GLU A 174 9.04 -5.52 -3.11
C GLU A 174 9.97 -6.60 -2.54
N GLU A 175 11.28 -6.35 -2.48
CA GLU A 175 12.23 -7.28 -1.86
C GLU A 175 12.03 -7.39 -0.35
N ALA A 176 11.73 -6.29 0.35
CA ALA A 176 11.42 -6.33 1.78
C ALA A 176 10.14 -7.12 2.07
N MET A 177 9.10 -6.91 1.26
CA MET A 177 7.86 -7.70 1.33
C MET A 177 8.12 -9.18 1.05
N PHE A 178 8.93 -9.49 0.02
CA PHE A 178 9.29 -10.86 -0.31
C PHE A 178 10.05 -11.55 0.84
N ALA A 179 11.05 -10.88 1.40
CA ALA A 179 11.81 -11.39 2.54
C ALA A 179 10.90 -11.67 3.75
N LEU A 180 9.95 -10.77 4.04
CA LEU A 180 9.07 -10.91 5.19
C LEU A 180 7.96 -11.94 4.96
N ASP A 181 7.17 -11.75 3.91
CA ASP A 181 5.87 -12.40 3.72
C ASP A 181 6.00 -13.75 3.02
N VAL A 182 7.07 -13.94 2.24
CA VAL A 182 7.35 -15.17 1.51
C VAL A 182 8.48 -15.95 2.16
N GLN A 183 9.64 -15.35 2.42
CA GLN A 183 10.81 -16.09 2.93
C GLN A 183 10.78 -16.30 4.45
N GLY A 184 10.09 -15.43 5.19
CA GLY A 184 10.14 -15.41 6.66
C GLY A 184 11.48 -14.92 7.22
N ASP A 185 12.29 -14.24 6.41
CA ASP A 185 13.56 -13.65 6.81
C ASP A 185 13.34 -12.23 7.34
N ALA A 186 13.00 -12.15 8.62
CA ALA A 186 12.69 -10.88 9.29
C ALA A 186 13.89 -9.92 9.33
N ARG A 187 15.13 -10.43 9.42
CA ARG A 187 16.33 -9.59 9.50
C ARG A 187 16.62 -8.93 8.15
N ARG A 188 16.55 -9.70 7.06
CA ARG A 188 16.69 -9.16 5.71
C ARG A 188 15.57 -8.18 5.39
N ALA A 189 14.33 -8.54 5.72
CA ALA A 189 13.18 -7.66 5.53
C ALA A 189 13.35 -6.32 6.24
N LEU A 190 13.85 -6.34 7.48
CA LEU A 190 14.10 -5.13 8.27
C LEU A 190 15.13 -4.22 7.61
N ALA A 191 16.26 -4.79 7.15
CA ALA A 191 17.31 -4.02 6.48
C ALA A 191 16.79 -3.36 5.19
N LEU A 192 16.04 -4.10 4.38
CA LEU A 192 15.46 -3.60 3.12
C LEU A 192 14.37 -2.56 3.36
N ALA A 193 13.47 -2.81 4.33
CA ALA A 193 12.41 -1.86 4.68
C ALA A 193 13.00 -0.53 5.18
N ARG A 194 14.05 -0.59 6.03
CA ARG A 194 14.78 0.60 6.50
C ARG A 194 15.42 1.37 5.33
N ALA A 195 16.01 0.67 4.35
CA ALA A 195 16.55 1.32 3.16
C ALA A 195 15.46 2.00 2.32
N ASN A 196 14.32 1.31 2.13
CA ASN A 196 13.20 1.80 1.34
C ASN A 196 12.52 3.04 1.95
N VAL A 197 12.31 3.08 3.27
CA VAL A 197 11.77 4.28 3.95
C VAL A 197 12.73 5.47 3.88
N GLY A 198 14.02 5.24 3.64
CA GLY A 198 14.97 6.32 3.32
C GLY A 198 14.61 7.07 2.03
N LEU A 199 13.91 6.42 1.10
CA LEU A 199 13.66 6.90 -0.25
C LEU A 199 12.23 7.40 -0.49
N GLN A 200 11.21 6.57 -0.18
CA GLN A 200 9.82 6.85 -0.59
C GLN A 200 8.97 7.45 0.55
N ARG A 201 9.01 6.85 1.75
CA ARG A 201 8.23 7.28 2.94
C ARG A 201 6.73 7.35 2.64
N GLU A 202 6.19 6.33 1.97
CA GLU A 202 4.76 6.09 1.80
C GLU A 202 4.21 5.29 2.99
N PRO A 203 2.89 5.33 3.27
CA PRO A 203 2.30 4.60 4.41
C PRO A 203 2.63 3.10 4.42
N ILE A 204 2.59 2.46 3.25
CA ILE A 204 2.92 1.02 3.13
C ILE A 204 4.38 0.73 3.50
N ASP A 205 5.30 1.68 3.28
CA ASP A 205 6.71 1.51 3.63
C ASP A 205 6.90 1.50 5.13
N LEU A 206 6.22 2.42 5.83
CA LEU A 206 6.25 2.50 7.29
C LEU A 206 5.58 1.29 7.93
N LEU A 207 4.47 0.82 7.35
CA LEU A 207 3.81 -0.43 7.77
C LEU A 207 4.71 -1.64 7.58
N LEU A 208 5.38 -1.76 6.43
CA LEU A 208 6.33 -2.84 6.18
C LEU A 208 7.52 -2.79 7.16
N PHE A 209 8.05 -1.59 7.42
CA PHE A 209 9.13 -1.40 8.38
C PHE A 209 8.71 -1.80 9.80
N ALA A 210 7.52 -1.41 10.25
CA ALA A 210 6.96 -1.82 11.54
C ALA A 210 6.83 -3.34 11.65
N ARG A 211 6.20 -3.98 10.66
CA ARG A 211 6.00 -5.44 10.62
C ARG A 211 7.33 -6.19 10.66
N ALA A 212 8.33 -5.72 9.90
CA ALA A 212 9.66 -6.31 9.89
C ALA A 212 10.39 -6.13 11.22
N ALA A 213 10.31 -4.95 11.84
CA ALA A 213 10.90 -4.66 13.14
C ALA A 213 10.31 -5.56 14.24
N VAL A 214 8.99 -5.76 14.21
CA VAL A 214 8.29 -6.65 15.13
C VAL A 214 8.72 -8.10 14.93
N ALA A 215 8.73 -8.59 13.69
CA ALA A 215 9.14 -9.95 13.34
C ALA A 215 10.60 -10.24 13.71
N ALA A 216 11.48 -9.23 13.58
CA ALA A 216 12.89 -9.33 13.93
C ALA A 216 13.15 -9.18 15.45
N ARG A 217 12.12 -8.80 16.23
CA ARG A 217 12.22 -8.47 17.67
C ARG A 217 13.24 -7.37 17.95
N ASP A 218 13.27 -6.34 17.11
CA ASP A 218 14.18 -5.20 17.21
C ASP A 218 13.44 -3.98 17.78
N ASP A 219 13.59 -3.73 19.08
CA ASP A 219 12.93 -2.62 19.77
C ASP A 219 13.45 -1.24 19.34
N ALA A 220 14.74 -1.14 18.97
CA ALA A 220 15.30 0.11 18.47
C ALA A 220 14.67 0.49 17.12
N ALA A 221 14.48 -0.51 16.24
CA ALA A 221 13.78 -0.30 14.97
C ALA A 221 12.30 0.07 15.17
N ARG A 222 11.60 -0.52 16.15
CA ARG A 222 10.22 -0.11 16.49
C ARG A 222 10.13 1.35 16.89
N GLN A 223 11.08 1.81 17.73
CA GLN A 223 11.16 3.22 18.12
C GLN A 223 11.48 4.13 16.93
N GLU A 224 12.34 3.69 16.00
CA GLU A 224 12.68 4.41 14.78
C GLU A 224 11.44 4.65 13.89
N VAL A 225 10.58 3.63 13.73
CA VAL A 225 9.31 3.76 12.99
C VAL A 225 8.43 4.83 13.63
N GLY A 226 8.19 4.76 14.94
CA GLY A 226 7.35 5.73 15.66
C GLY A 226 7.90 7.15 15.59
N ALA A 227 9.22 7.31 15.72
CA ALA A 227 9.90 8.59 15.57
C ALA A 227 9.75 9.16 14.16
N LEU A 228 9.89 8.33 13.12
CA LEU A 228 9.74 8.74 11.73
C LEU A 228 8.29 9.13 11.42
N MET A 229 7.30 8.36 11.86
CA MET A 229 5.88 8.71 11.74
C MET A 229 5.59 10.07 12.37
N LYS A 230 6.07 10.30 13.60
CA LYS A 230 5.92 11.59 14.28
C LYS A 230 6.60 12.73 13.51
N ALA A 231 7.81 12.49 12.97
CA ALA A 231 8.57 13.50 12.25
C ALA A 231 7.90 13.94 10.94
N ILE A 232 7.32 13.00 10.19
CA ILE A 232 6.61 13.32 8.93
C ILE A 232 5.14 13.67 9.15
N GLY A 233 4.60 13.43 10.36
CA GLY A 233 3.20 13.66 10.69
C GLY A 233 2.24 12.60 10.16
N LEU A 234 2.73 11.39 9.83
CA LEU A 234 1.88 10.29 9.37
C LEU A 234 1.03 9.75 10.53
N ARG A 235 -0.26 9.54 10.28
CA ARG A 235 -1.18 8.79 11.14
C ARG A 235 -1.66 7.57 10.39
N ASP A 236 -1.38 6.38 10.94
CA ASP A 236 -1.75 5.11 10.32
C ASP A 236 -2.03 4.06 11.39
N ALA A 237 -3.31 3.80 11.62
CA ALA A 237 -3.76 2.83 12.62
C ALA A 237 -3.25 1.41 12.36
N ARG A 238 -2.87 1.08 11.12
CA ARG A 238 -2.28 -0.23 10.80
C ARG A 238 -0.88 -0.38 11.39
N VAL A 239 -0.13 0.72 11.44
CA VAL A 239 1.19 0.75 12.07
C VAL A 239 1.03 0.69 13.59
N ASP A 240 0.12 1.50 14.13
CA ASP A 240 -0.17 1.56 15.57
C ASP A 240 -0.64 0.19 16.12
N ALA A 241 -1.36 -0.60 15.32
CA ALA A 241 -1.81 -1.94 15.71
C ALA A 241 -0.69 -3.00 15.73
N VAL A 242 0.44 -2.72 15.08
CA VAL A 242 1.57 -3.66 14.95
C VAL A 242 2.67 -3.36 15.98
N LEU A 243 2.94 -2.08 16.27
CA LEU A 243 3.96 -1.63 17.22
C LEU A 243 3.53 -1.82 18.69
#